data_AF-A0AAD4M2V9-F1
#
_entry.id   AF-A0AAD4M2V9-F1
#
_cell.length_a   1.000
_cell.length_b   1.000
_cell.length_c   1.000
_cell.angle_alpha   90.00
_cell.angle_beta   90.00
_cell.angle_gamma   90.00
#
_symmetry.space_group_name_H-M   'P 1'
#
loop_
_entity.id
_entity.type
_entity.pdbx_description
1 polymer ?
#
loop_
_entity_poly.entity_id
_entity_poly.type
_entity_poly.pdbx_seq_one_letter_code
_entity_poly.pdbx_strand_id
1 'polypeptide(L)'
;MVNPRRWDAERRGSRTRTLREFTINFCRGQVSSRSRRDYSPHGRDGEGGAEVVYGVEGGGEEDRNEGHTMGEHFWIPKRLKDRHRALLLATKADWDSRTIGQLKCRLCPRAGFGTWEDFKRHCDTMEAHPLCIHFCDRCGDFFARADSLKRHQKSMPDRCIKVTPGMAEVKRIETTRLHEEFKGRLERCLKTGEEIGKPFAVIIRELFPESSKKGCREQQGRGKS
;
A
#
# COMPACT_ATOMS: atom_id res chain seq x y z
N MET A 1 -14.77 23.96 40.17
CA MET A 1 -14.84 24.88 39.02
C MET A 1 -13.45 24.94 38.41
N VAL A 2 -13.23 24.28 37.27
CA VAL A 2 -11.90 24.12 36.65
C VAL A 2 -11.73 25.18 35.56
N ASN A 3 -10.62 25.91 35.62
CA ASN A 3 -10.32 27.10 34.82
C ASN A 3 -9.61 26.69 33.50
N PRO A 4 -10.15 27.02 32.30
CA PRO A 4 -9.54 26.63 31.04
C PRO A 4 -8.43 27.60 30.62
N ARG A 5 -7.18 27.11 30.63
CA ARG A 5 -6.02 27.84 30.10
C ARG A 5 -6.02 27.85 28.56
N ARG A 6 -6.49 28.96 28.02
CA ARG A 6 -5.86 29.82 26.99
C ARG A 6 -4.61 29.23 26.30
N TRP A 7 -4.79 28.71 25.09
CA TRP A 7 -3.72 28.47 24.11
C TRP A 7 -3.77 29.59 23.07
N ASP A 8 -3.06 30.69 23.34
CA ASP A 8 -2.87 31.76 22.37
C ASP A 8 -1.70 31.43 21.43
N ALA A 9 -1.90 31.86 20.19
CA ALA A 9 -1.15 31.53 19.00
C ALA A 9 0.19 32.26 18.90
N GLU A 10 1.27 31.51 18.68
CA GLU A 10 2.47 32.00 18.03
C GLU A 10 2.90 31.01 16.96
N ARG A 11 2.63 31.35 15.70
CA ARG A 11 3.32 30.73 14.56
C ARG A 11 3.86 31.82 13.64
N ARG A 12 5.12 32.17 13.91
CA ARG A 12 5.97 33.01 13.08
C ARG A 12 6.28 32.27 11.77
N GLY A 13 6.33 33.05 10.69
CA GLY A 13 6.54 32.54 9.35
C GLY A 13 7.92 31.94 9.12
N SER A 14 7.99 31.06 8.12
CA SER A 14 9.23 30.74 7.41
C SER A 14 8.91 30.12 6.05
N ARG A 15 9.17 30.94 5.02
CA ARG A 15 9.73 30.58 3.70
C ARG A 15 9.21 29.28 3.08
N THR A 16 8.22 29.41 2.22
CA THR A 16 7.87 28.40 1.22
C THR A 16 8.99 28.33 0.17
N ARG A 17 9.90 27.35 0.31
CA ARG A 17 10.66 26.84 -0.84
C ARG A 17 9.68 26.10 -1.73
N THR A 18 9.54 26.57 -2.97
CA THR A 18 8.84 25.90 -4.06
C THR A 18 9.49 24.57 -4.37
N LEU A 19 9.02 23.50 -3.72
CA LEU A 19 9.21 22.12 -4.16
C LEU A 19 8.37 21.92 -5.42
N ARG A 20 9.02 22.06 -6.57
CA ARG A 20 8.50 21.61 -7.86
C ARG A 20 8.21 20.10 -7.78
N GLU A 21 6.93 19.77 -7.88
CA GLU A 21 6.34 18.62 -8.56
C GLU A 21 7.15 17.30 -8.56
N PHE A 22 7.17 16.61 -7.44
CA PHE A 22 7.16 15.13 -7.45
C PHE A 22 5.70 14.69 -7.52
N THR A 23 5.14 14.69 -8.73
CA THR A 23 3.75 14.27 -8.97
C THR A 23 3.63 12.77 -8.71
N ILE A 24 3.13 12.41 -7.52
CA ILE A 24 2.78 11.04 -7.14
C ILE A 24 1.56 10.61 -7.96
N ASN A 25 1.78 10.14 -9.20
CA ASN A 25 0.77 9.54 -10.06
C ASN A 25 0.53 8.04 -9.75
N PHE A 26 0.85 7.58 -8.54
CA PHE A 26 0.95 6.13 -8.26
C PHE A 26 -0.39 5.42 -7.95
N CYS A 27 -1.50 6.15 -7.79
CA CYS A 27 -2.82 5.56 -7.50
C CYS A 27 -3.93 5.91 -8.52
N ARG A 28 -3.61 6.57 -9.65
CA ARG A 28 -4.62 7.04 -10.63
C ARG A 28 -5.26 5.95 -11.50
N GLY A 29 -5.00 4.67 -11.23
CA GLY A 29 -5.47 3.57 -12.06
C GLY A 29 -6.91 3.10 -11.86
N GLN A 30 -7.58 3.36 -10.73
CA GLN A 30 -8.86 2.67 -10.44
C GLN A 30 -9.82 3.46 -9.54
N VAL A 31 -10.38 4.56 -10.04
CA VAL A 31 -11.76 4.98 -9.70
C VAL A 31 -12.33 5.69 -10.93
N SER A 32 -12.67 4.91 -11.95
CA SER A 32 -13.73 5.33 -12.87
C SER A 32 -15.03 5.22 -12.07
N SER A 33 -15.43 6.33 -11.46
CA SER A 33 -16.82 6.57 -11.11
C SER A 33 -17.62 6.38 -12.40
N ARG A 34 -18.16 5.16 -12.58
CA ARG A 34 -19.20 4.88 -13.57
C ARG A 34 -20.37 5.78 -13.23
N SER A 35 -20.37 6.96 -13.83
CA SER A 35 -21.56 7.75 -14.07
C SER A 35 -22.57 6.82 -14.72
N ARG A 36 -23.74 6.67 -14.08
CA ARG A 36 -24.90 5.98 -14.63
C ARG A 36 -25.21 6.62 -15.98
N ARG A 37 -24.78 6.00 -17.07
CA ARG A 37 -25.34 6.27 -18.39
C ARG A 37 -26.54 5.36 -18.55
N ASP A 38 -27.69 6.00 -18.73
CA ASP A 38 -28.92 5.37 -19.17
C ASP A 38 -28.65 4.54 -20.42
N TYR A 39 -29.01 3.26 -20.32
CA TYR A 39 -28.86 2.27 -21.38
C TYR A 39 -30.03 2.46 -22.35
N SER A 40 -29.80 3.10 -23.50
CA SER A 40 -30.71 3.07 -24.65
C SER A 40 -30.28 1.97 -25.62
N PRO A 41 -31.16 0.99 -25.94
CA PRO A 41 -30.82 -0.09 -26.85
C PRO A 41 -31.31 0.24 -28.27
N HIS A 42 -30.41 0.63 -29.16
CA HIS A 42 -30.69 0.61 -30.60
C HIS A 42 -29.42 0.33 -31.40
N GLY A 43 -29.58 -0.47 -32.45
CA GLY A 43 -28.84 -0.27 -33.69
C GLY A 43 -27.66 -1.20 -33.93
N ARG A 44 -28.02 -2.36 -34.47
CA ARG A 44 -27.24 -3.30 -35.24
C ARG A 44 -26.47 -2.66 -36.44
N ASP A 45 -25.48 -3.43 -36.88
CA ASP A 45 -24.91 -3.56 -38.24
C ASP A 45 -23.75 -2.63 -38.64
N GLY A 46 -22.60 -3.25 -38.91
CA GLY A 46 -21.38 -2.60 -39.38
C GLY A 46 -20.20 -3.57 -39.45
N GLU A 47 -20.28 -4.53 -40.37
CA GLU A 47 -19.16 -5.38 -40.80
C GLU A 47 -18.10 -4.51 -41.50
N GLY A 48 -16.84 -4.67 -41.09
CA GLY A 48 -15.71 -3.95 -41.68
C GLY A 48 -14.39 -4.53 -41.19
N GLY A 49 -13.91 -5.53 -41.93
CA GLY A 49 -12.63 -6.17 -41.68
C GLY A 49 -11.44 -5.24 -41.94
N ALA A 50 -10.48 -5.28 -41.02
CA ALA A 50 -9.10 -4.88 -41.26
C ALA A 50 -8.22 -5.83 -40.44
N GLU A 51 -7.79 -6.90 -41.10
CA GLU A 51 -6.78 -7.82 -40.58
C GLU A 51 -5.43 -7.12 -40.63
N VAL A 52 -5.00 -6.56 -39.49
CA VAL A 52 -3.66 -5.99 -39.36
C VAL A 52 -2.76 -7.02 -38.68
N VAL A 53 -1.95 -7.67 -39.50
CA VAL A 53 -0.90 -8.59 -39.07
C VAL A 53 0.28 -7.76 -38.57
N TYR A 54 0.44 -7.68 -37.26
CA TYR A 54 1.64 -7.09 -36.66
C TYR A 54 2.67 -8.21 -36.40
N GLY A 55 3.77 -8.18 -37.14
CA GLY A 55 4.94 -8.99 -36.85
C GLY A 55 5.58 -8.52 -35.54
N VAL A 56 5.50 -9.35 -34.51
CA VAL A 56 6.22 -9.15 -33.25
C VAL A 56 7.54 -9.89 -33.37
N GLU A 57 8.60 -9.16 -33.72
CA GLU A 57 9.97 -9.66 -33.65
C GLU A 57 10.35 -9.82 -32.17
N GLY A 58 10.56 -11.09 -31.78
CA GLY A 58 10.91 -11.51 -30.44
C GLY A 58 12.33 -11.09 -30.08
N GLY A 59 12.46 -9.99 -29.33
CA GLY A 59 13.62 -9.72 -28.50
C GLY A 59 13.50 -10.50 -27.19
N GLY A 60 13.97 -11.74 -27.20
CA GLY A 60 14.10 -12.58 -26.00
C GLY A 60 15.21 -12.04 -25.08
N GLU A 61 14.88 -11.03 -24.26
CA GLU A 61 15.70 -10.67 -23.10
C GLU A 61 15.39 -11.71 -22.01
N GLU A 62 16.11 -12.84 -22.10
CA GLU A 62 16.07 -13.91 -21.11
C GLU A 62 16.52 -13.36 -19.75
N ASP A 63 15.57 -12.90 -18.96
CA ASP A 63 15.68 -12.70 -17.50
C ASP A 63 15.81 -14.08 -16.84
N ARG A 64 16.89 -14.81 -17.15
CA ARG A 64 17.35 -15.99 -16.40
C ARG A 64 17.92 -15.51 -15.07
N ASN A 65 17.03 -15.18 -14.15
CA ASN A 65 17.36 -15.05 -12.74
C ASN A 65 16.69 -16.22 -11.99
N GLU A 66 17.05 -17.43 -12.40
CA GLU A 66 16.76 -18.63 -11.61
C GLU A 66 17.57 -18.53 -10.32
N GLY A 67 16.86 -18.33 -9.21
CA GLY A 67 17.40 -18.26 -7.87
C GLY A 67 18.04 -19.58 -7.48
N HIS A 68 19.28 -19.80 -7.91
CA HIS A 68 20.10 -20.89 -7.42
C HIS A 68 20.67 -20.46 -6.06
N THR A 69 20.10 -21.03 -4.98
CA THR A 69 20.58 -20.85 -3.61
C THR A 69 21.88 -21.62 -3.41
N MET A 70 22.98 -21.12 -3.96
CA MET A 70 24.32 -21.53 -3.53
C MET A 70 24.82 -20.50 -2.50
N GLY A 71 24.72 -20.88 -1.23
CA GLY A 71 25.21 -20.10 -0.10
C GLY A 71 24.15 -19.27 0.61
N GLU A 72 24.44 -18.95 1.86
CA GLU A 72 23.58 -18.32 2.88
C GLU A 72 23.14 -16.87 2.55
N HIS A 73 23.24 -16.45 1.30
CA HIS A 73 23.09 -15.06 0.87
C HIS A 73 22.19 -14.93 -0.37
N PHE A 74 21.39 -13.88 -0.39
CA PHE A 74 20.56 -13.48 -1.52
C PHE A 74 21.26 -12.40 -2.34
N TRP A 75 21.37 -12.58 -3.64
CA TRP A 75 21.86 -11.52 -4.53
C TRP A 75 20.82 -10.40 -4.67
N ILE A 76 21.22 -9.14 -4.53
CA ILE A 76 20.33 -7.98 -4.61
C ILE A 76 20.09 -7.60 -6.08
N PRO A 77 18.85 -7.68 -6.60
CA PRO A 77 18.56 -7.34 -7.99
C PRO A 77 18.98 -5.91 -8.33
N LYS A 78 19.75 -5.75 -9.42
CA LYS A 78 20.15 -4.43 -9.95
C LYS A 78 18.93 -3.52 -10.18
N ARG A 79 17.84 -4.09 -10.73
CA ARG A 79 16.58 -3.43 -11.08
C ARG A 79 15.50 -3.61 -10.01
N LEU A 80 15.85 -3.47 -8.74
CA LEU A 80 14.88 -3.43 -7.66
C LEU A 80 14.18 -2.05 -7.65
N LYS A 81 12.85 -2.00 -7.61
CA LYS A 81 12.09 -0.74 -7.52
C LYS A 81 12.56 0.06 -6.31
N ASP A 82 12.67 1.38 -6.43
CA ASP A 82 13.19 2.26 -5.36
C ASP A 82 12.50 2.01 -4.02
N ARG A 83 11.18 1.80 -4.06
CA ARG A 83 10.43 1.42 -2.87
C ARG A 83 10.91 0.12 -2.22
N HIS A 84 11.06 -0.94 -3.01
CA HIS A 84 11.49 -2.23 -2.50
C HIS A 84 12.92 -2.14 -1.95
N ARG A 85 13.80 -1.35 -2.59
CA ARG A 85 15.13 -1.04 -2.05
C ARG A 85 15.05 -0.35 -0.70
N ALA A 86 14.19 0.65 -0.60
CA ALA A 86 14.07 1.49 0.58
C ALA A 86 13.40 0.76 1.78
N LEU A 87 12.54 -0.22 1.49
CA LEU A 87 11.93 -1.09 2.49
C LEU A 87 12.80 -2.31 2.85
N LEU A 88 13.84 -2.61 2.09
CA LEU A 88 14.77 -3.70 2.41
C LEU A 88 15.64 -3.29 3.59
N LEU A 89 15.68 -4.14 4.62
CA LEU A 89 16.60 -3.95 5.75
C LEU A 89 18.01 -4.41 5.34
N ALA A 90 18.71 -3.56 4.60
CA ALA A 90 20.08 -3.79 4.12
C ALA A 90 21.03 -2.72 4.67
N THR A 91 22.19 -3.15 5.14
CA THR A 91 23.31 -2.29 5.53
C THR A 91 24.05 -1.76 4.31
N LYS A 92 24.91 -0.76 4.49
CA LYS A 92 25.77 -0.26 3.41
C LYS A 92 26.65 -1.37 2.80
N ALA A 93 27.18 -2.26 3.65
CA ALA A 93 28.01 -3.39 3.22
C ALA A 93 27.22 -4.39 2.34
N ASP A 94 25.93 -4.60 2.63
CA ASP A 94 25.06 -5.45 1.79
C ASP A 94 24.88 -4.83 0.40
N TRP A 95 24.74 -3.50 0.32
CA TRP A 95 24.64 -2.79 -0.96
C TRP A 95 25.96 -2.81 -1.75
N ASP A 96 27.09 -2.66 -1.07
CA ASP A 96 28.43 -2.67 -1.68
C ASP A 96 28.77 -4.07 -2.22
N SER A 97 28.47 -5.14 -1.46
CA SER A 97 28.64 -6.54 -1.88
C SER A 97 27.58 -7.03 -2.86
N ARG A 98 26.43 -6.35 -2.95
CA ARG A 98 25.21 -6.79 -3.63
C ARG A 98 24.69 -8.14 -3.16
N THR A 99 24.99 -8.52 -1.93
CA THR A 99 24.53 -9.75 -1.30
C THR A 99 23.96 -9.42 0.08
N ILE A 100 22.86 -10.06 0.46
CA ILE A 100 22.24 -9.88 1.77
C ILE A 100 21.98 -11.24 2.41
N GLY A 101 22.36 -11.43 3.67
CA GLY A 101 22.15 -12.71 4.37
C GLY A 101 20.67 -13.05 4.61
N GLN A 102 19.80 -12.03 4.70
CA GLN A 102 18.39 -12.26 4.93
C GLN A 102 17.50 -11.17 4.33
N LEU A 103 16.47 -11.58 3.61
CA LEU A 103 15.42 -10.68 3.14
C LEU A 103 14.48 -10.33 4.30
N LYS A 104 14.59 -9.10 4.78
CA LYS A 104 13.74 -8.52 5.84
C LYS A 104 13.18 -7.18 5.42
N CYS A 105 11.93 -6.93 5.80
CA CYS A 105 11.30 -5.62 5.63
C CYS A 105 11.66 -4.73 6.81
N ARG A 106 12.17 -3.52 6.54
CA ARG A 106 12.52 -2.51 7.55
C ARG A 106 11.36 -2.16 8.48
N LEU A 107 10.12 -2.22 7.98
CA LEU A 107 8.90 -1.90 8.74
C LEU A 107 8.29 -3.11 9.42
N CYS A 108 8.70 -4.31 9.03
CA CYS A 108 8.22 -5.57 9.55
C CYS A 108 9.43 -6.49 9.82
N PRO A 109 10.30 -6.14 10.80
CA PRO A 109 11.56 -6.86 11.02
C PRO A 109 11.37 -8.32 11.44
N ARG A 110 10.18 -8.66 11.95
CA ARG A 110 9.76 -10.03 12.28
C ARG A 110 9.39 -10.87 11.05
N ALA A 111 9.17 -10.26 9.90
CA ALA A 111 8.88 -10.96 8.65
C ALA A 111 10.19 -11.26 7.92
N GLY A 112 10.56 -12.54 7.86
CA GLY A 112 11.62 -13.04 6.99
C GLY A 112 11.03 -13.63 5.71
N PHE A 113 11.74 -13.48 4.59
CA PHE A 113 11.32 -14.01 3.29
C PHE A 113 12.38 -14.97 2.75
N GLY A 114 11.94 -16.08 2.15
CA GLY A 114 12.82 -17.04 1.48
C GLY A 114 13.09 -16.70 0.02
N THR A 115 12.34 -15.75 -0.56
CA THR A 115 12.48 -15.33 -1.97
C THR A 115 12.27 -13.82 -2.11
N TRP A 116 12.80 -13.24 -3.20
CA TRP A 116 12.58 -11.84 -3.53
C TRP A 116 11.13 -11.56 -3.91
N GLU A 117 10.45 -12.52 -4.53
CA GLU A 117 9.06 -12.43 -4.96
C GLU A 117 8.14 -12.31 -3.74
N ASP A 118 8.40 -13.07 -2.69
CA ASP A 118 7.70 -12.97 -1.42
C ASP A 118 7.91 -11.62 -0.74
N PHE A 119 9.15 -11.11 -0.76
CA PHE A 119 9.47 -9.79 -0.23
C PHE A 119 8.75 -8.68 -1.02
N LYS A 120 8.81 -8.68 -2.35
CA LYS A 120 8.12 -7.70 -3.21
C LYS A 120 6.62 -7.73 -2.97
N ARG A 121 6.03 -8.93 -2.98
CA ARG A 121 4.59 -9.14 -2.70
C ARG A 121 4.21 -8.63 -1.30
N HIS A 122 5.05 -8.88 -0.29
CA HIS A 122 4.86 -8.33 1.04
C HIS A 122 4.86 -6.80 1.00
N CYS A 123 5.88 -6.17 0.42
CA CYS A 123 5.92 -4.73 0.29
C CYS A 123 4.65 -4.19 -0.39
N ASP A 124 4.20 -4.81 -1.47
CA ASP A 124 3.07 -4.33 -2.27
C ASP A 124 1.70 -4.55 -1.62
N THR A 125 1.54 -5.56 -0.77
CA THR A 125 0.21 -5.97 -0.27
C THR A 125 0.01 -5.84 1.23
N MET A 126 1.03 -5.44 2.00
CA MET A 126 0.95 -5.40 3.46
C MET A 126 0.12 -4.25 4.02
N GLU A 127 -0.73 -4.60 4.99
CA GLU A 127 -1.59 -3.65 5.69
C GLU A 127 -0.86 -2.77 6.69
N ALA A 128 0.33 -3.20 7.15
CA ALA A 128 1.15 -2.43 8.08
C ALA A 128 1.69 -1.13 7.44
N HIS A 129 1.89 -1.12 6.12
CA HIS A 129 2.44 -0.01 5.37
C HIS A 129 1.91 0.02 3.92
N PRO A 130 0.59 0.24 3.75
CA PRO A 130 -0.04 0.21 2.43
C PRO A 130 0.35 1.43 1.60
N LEU A 131 0.64 1.26 0.31
CA LEU A 131 0.75 2.40 -0.62
C LEU A 131 -0.58 2.92 -1.08
N CYS A 132 -1.50 1.98 -1.25
CA CYS A 132 -2.83 2.22 -1.75
C CYS A 132 -3.78 1.60 -0.73
N ILE A 133 -4.85 2.33 -0.46
CA ILE A 133 -5.93 1.87 0.37
C ILE A 133 -7.21 1.94 -0.45
N HIS A 134 -8.03 0.91 -0.33
CA HIS A 134 -9.33 0.82 -0.95
C HIS A 134 -10.39 0.87 0.14
N PHE A 135 -11.47 1.60 -0.08
CA PHE A 135 -12.53 1.75 0.90
C PHE A 135 -13.75 0.92 0.55
N CYS A 136 -14.43 0.40 1.57
CA CYS A 136 -15.79 -0.09 1.42
C CYS A 136 -16.76 1.10 1.43
N ASP A 137 -17.58 1.23 0.39
CA ASP A 137 -18.54 2.34 0.28
C ASP A 137 -19.56 2.38 1.42
N ARG A 138 -19.91 1.21 1.97
CA ARG A 138 -20.92 1.08 3.03
C ARG A 138 -20.39 1.40 4.42
N CYS A 139 -19.25 0.81 4.83
CA CYS A 139 -18.75 0.96 6.20
C CYS A 139 -17.53 1.89 6.34
N GLY A 140 -16.92 2.32 5.24
CA GLY A 140 -15.73 3.18 5.26
C GLY A 140 -14.45 2.47 5.72
N ASP A 141 -14.48 1.15 5.93
CA ASP A 141 -13.27 0.38 6.24
C ASP A 141 -12.28 0.38 5.09
N PHE A 142 -10.99 0.41 5.42
CA PHE A 142 -9.91 0.36 4.45
C PHE A 142 -9.31 -1.05 4.27
N PHE A 143 -8.86 -1.32 3.05
CA PHE A 143 -8.21 -2.54 2.64
C PHE A 143 -6.94 -2.21 1.86
N ALA A 144 -5.82 -2.85 2.18
CA ALA A 144 -4.57 -2.66 1.46
C ALA A 144 -4.57 -3.35 0.08
N ARG A 145 -5.54 -4.23 -0.16
CA ARG A 145 -5.68 -4.99 -1.41
C ARG A 145 -7.12 -4.90 -1.93
N ALA A 146 -7.25 -4.80 -3.25
CA ALA A 146 -8.55 -4.75 -3.92
C ALA A 146 -9.34 -6.06 -3.79
N ASP A 147 -8.68 -7.22 -3.81
CA ASP A 147 -9.35 -8.52 -3.67
C ASP A 147 -9.91 -8.74 -2.26
N SER A 148 -9.21 -8.26 -1.23
CA SER A 148 -9.72 -8.24 0.14
C SER A 148 -10.99 -7.40 0.26
N LEU A 149 -11.02 -6.23 -0.39
CA LEU A 149 -12.23 -5.40 -0.48
C LEU A 149 -13.37 -6.14 -1.20
N LYS A 150 -13.11 -6.74 -2.37
CA LYS A 150 -14.12 -7.50 -3.13
C LYS A 150 -14.73 -8.62 -2.29
N ARG A 151 -13.90 -9.40 -1.58
CA ARG A 151 -14.36 -10.45 -0.67
C ARG A 151 -15.23 -9.89 0.46
N HIS A 152 -14.80 -8.79 1.07
CA HIS A 152 -15.56 -8.11 2.12
C HIS A 152 -16.93 -7.64 1.63
N GLN A 153 -16.99 -7.05 0.43
CA GLN A 153 -18.24 -6.63 -0.19
C GLN A 153 -19.13 -7.81 -0.55
N LYS A 154 -18.56 -8.95 -0.99
CA LYS A 154 -19.35 -10.16 -1.29
C LYS A 154 -20.00 -10.77 -0.04
N SER A 155 -19.26 -10.83 1.07
CA SER A 155 -19.77 -11.44 2.30
C SER A 155 -20.58 -10.48 3.18
N MET A 156 -20.69 -9.19 2.80
CA MET A 156 -21.22 -8.06 3.59
C MET A 156 -21.49 -8.39 5.06
N PRO A 157 -20.47 -8.36 5.93
CA PRO A 157 -20.64 -8.70 7.35
C PRO A 157 -21.71 -7.81 8.01
N ASP A 158 -22.48 -8.31 8.98
CA ASP A 158 -23.54 -7.53 9.66
C ASP A 158 -23.06 -6.17 10.18
N ARG A 159 -21.85 -6.14 10.70
CA ARG A 159 -21.13 -4.92 11.13
C ARG A 159 -20.98 -3.87 10.03
N CYS A 160 -20.92 -4.27 8.76
CA CYS A 160 -20.88 -3.35 7.61
C CYS A 160 -22.27 -2.73 7.37
N ILE A 161 -23.33 -3.50 7.57
CA ILE A 161 -24.73 -3.08 7.37
C ILE A 161 -25.17 -2.07 8.45
N LYS A 162 -24.67 -2.22 9.67
CA LYS A 162 -25.02 -1.35 10.81
C LYS A 162 -24.39 0.05 10.76
N VAL A 163 -23.41 0.30 9.88
CA VAL A 163 -22.74 1.60 9.78
C VAL A 163 -23.58 2.56 8.95
N THR A 164 -23.81 3.76 9.48
CA THR A 164 -24.51 4.81 8.72
C THR A 164 -23.59 5.43 7.65
N PRO A 165 -24.13 5.91 6.52
CA PRO A 165 -23.31 6.54 5.48
C PRO A 165 -22.44 7.70 5.96
N GLY A 166 -22.94 8.51 6.90
CA GLY A 166 -22.18 9.61 7.49
C GLY A 166 -20.96 9.14 8.30
N MET A 167 -21.11 8.07 9.10
CA MET A 167 -19.98 7.48 9.84
C MET A 167 -18.95 6.87 8.88
N ALA A 168 -19.40 6.21 7.82
CA ALA A 168 -18.51 5.67 6.79
C ALA A 168 -17.69 6.77 6.10
N GLU A 169 -18.31 7.91 5.79
CA GLU A 169 -17.62 9.05 5.17
C GLU A 169 -16.58 9.69 6.10
N VAL A 170 -16.93 9.96 7.35
CA VAL A 170 -15.98 10.47 8.36
C VAL A 170 -14.78 9.54 8.48
N LYS A 171 -15.02 8.22 8.51
CA LYS A 171 -13.97 7.21 8.58
C LYS A 171 -13.05 7.24 7.35
N ARG A 172 -13.60 7.41 6.14
CA ARG A 172 -12.82 7.53 4.90
C ARG A 172 -11.94 8.76 4.90
N ILE A 173 -12.48 9.92 5.24
CA ILE A 173 -11.75 11.20 5.29
C ILE A 173 -10.57 11.07 6.25
N GLU A 174 -10.82 10.62 7.48
CA GLU A 174 -9.79 10.58 8.50
C GLU A 174 -8.73 9.50 8.20
N THR A 175 -9.14 8.33 7.70
CA THR A 175 -8.19 7.29 7.27
C THR A 175 -7.33 7.77 6.10
N THR A 176 -7.89 8.53 5.16
CA THR A 176 -7.15 9.11 4.03
C THR A 176 -6.12 10.12 4.52
N ARG A 177 -6.53 11.02 5.43
CA ARG A 177 -5.63 12.01 6.04
C ARG A 177 -4.43 11.33 6.72
N LEU A 178 -4.68 10.31 7.53
CA LEU A 178 -3.64 9.54 8.21
C LEU A 178 -2.74 8.77 7.25
N HIS A 179 -3.30 8.29 6.14
CA HIS A 179 -2.55 7.55 5.12
C HIS A 179 -1.59 8.48 4.38
N GLU A 180 -2.02 9.68 4.01
CA GLU A 180 -1.14 10.69 3.41
C GLU A 180 -0.02 11.10 4.37
N GLU A 181 -0.34 11.34 5.65
CA GLU A 181 0.65 11.65 6.68
C GLU A 181 1.66 10.51 6.88
N PHE A 182 1.18 9.26 6.89
CA PHE A 182 2.03 8.07 6.95
C PHE A 182 2.94 7.96 5.72
N LYS A 183 2.42 8.20 4.51
CA LYS A 183 3.23 8.19 3.28
C LYS A 183 4.32 9.26 3.32
N GLY A 184 4.00 10.48 3.79
CA GLY A 184 5.00 11.54 3.96
C GLY A 184 6.08 11.17 4.97
N ARG A 185 5.72 10.53 6.08
CA ARG A 185 6.71 10.00 7.06
C ARG A 185 7.55 8.88 6.47
N LEU A 186 6.94 7.94 5.76
CA LEU A 186 7.64 6.88 5.06
C LEU A 186 8.67 7.48 4.11
N GLU A 187 8.26 8.39 3.23
CA GLU A 187 9.18 9.03 2.28
C GLU A 187 10.36 9.75 2.95
N ARG A 188 10.12 10.47 4.05
CA ARG A 188 11.21 11.08 4.83
C ARG A 188 12.15 10.04 5.44
N CYS A 189 11.62 9.01 6.09
CA CYS A 189 12.38 7.88 6.64
C CYS A 189 13.26 7.20 5.58
N LEU A 190 12.77 7.08 4.35
CA LEU A 190 13.53 6.52 3.23
C LEU A 190 14.65 7.46 2.74
N LYS A 191 14.47 8.78 2.85
CA LYS A 191 15.46 9.79 2.43
C LYS A 191 16.53 10.07 3.50
N THR A 192 16.13 10.19 4.76
CA THR A 192 17.01 10.63 5.87
C THR A 192 17.49 9.49 6.75
N GLY A 193 16.89 8.31 6.65
CA GLY A 193 17.17 7.19 7.54
C GLY A 193 16.49 7.29 8.91
N GLU A 194 15.70 8.35 9.17
CA GLU A 194 14.91 8.51 10.40
C GLU A 194 14.00 7.30 10.69
N GLU A 195 13.57 7.16 11.95
CA GLU A 195 12.57 6.16 12.31
C GLU A 195 11.18 6.52 11.74
N ILE A 196 10.47 5.55 11.19
CA ILE A 196 9.14 5.77 10.60
C ILE A 196 8.05 6.06 11.65
N GLY A 197 8.28 5.67 12.91
CA GLY A 197 7.30 5.67 13.99
C GLY A 197 6.32 4.48 13.91
N LYS A 198 5.10 4.69 14.44
CA LYS A 198 4.07 3.64 14.51
C LYS A 198 3.63 3.18 13.09
N PRO A 199 3.54 1.85 12.83
CA PRO A 199 2.97 1.33 11.58
C PRO A 199 1.53 1.80 11.35
N PHE A 200 1.14 2.00 10.09
CA PHE A 200 -0.19 2.50 9.72
C PHE A 200 -1.34 1.69 10.34
N ALA A 201 -1.23 0.35 10.31
CA ALA A 201 -2.23 -0.53 10.91
C ALA A 201 -2.37 -0.38 12.44
N VAL A 202 -1.32 0.07 13.15
CA VAL A 202 -1.41 0.36 14.59
C VAL A 202 -2.21 1.64 14.80
N ILE A 203 -1.88 2.70 14.05
CA ILE A 203 -2.55 4.00 14.12
C ILE A 203 -4.05 3.85 13.85
N ILE A 204 -4.42 3.11 12.79
CA ILE A 204 -5.83 2.91 12.45
C ILE A 204 -6.59 2.08 13.49
N ARG A 205 -5.95 1.10 14.13
CA ARG A 205 -6.57 0.32 15.21
C ARG A 205 -6.81 1.16 16.46
N GLU A 206 -5.88 2.07 16.79
CA GLU A 206 -6.05 3.01 17.91
C GLU A 206 -7.21 3.98 17.64
N LEU A 207 -7.35 4.47 16.40
CA LEU A 207 -8.40 5.42 16.05
C LEU A 207 -9.79 4.77 15.87
N PHE A 208 -9.84 3.56 15.31
CA PHE A 208 -11.09 2.84 15.05
C PHE A 208 -11.05 1.43 15.65
N PRO A 209 -11.15 1.30 16.99
CA PRO A 209 -11.05 0.00 17.67
C PRO A 209 -12.19 -0.95 17.28
N GLU A 210 -13.39 -0.42 17.03
CA GLU A 210 -14.55 -1.17 16.54
C GLU A 210 -14.57 -1.33 15.01
N SER A 211 -13.45 -1.09 14.34
CA SER A 211 -13.34 -1.36 12.92
C SER A 211 -13.70 -2.82 12.65
N SER A 212 -14.49 -3.01 11.59
CA SER A 212 -15.00 -4.31 11.22
C SER A 212 -13.86 -5.31 10.93
N LYS A 213 -12.68 -4.78 10.64
CA LYS A 213 -11.42 -5.49 10.49
C LYS A 213 -10.78 -5.89 11.83
N LYS A 214 -11.49 -6.63 12.70
CA LYS A 214 -10.81 -7.40 13.77
C LYS A 214 -9.94 -8.46 13.07
N GLY A 215 -8.62 -8.33 13.25
CA GLY A 215 -7.61 -8.85 12.34
C GLY A 215 -7.75 -10.34 12.00
N CYS A 216 -7.67 -10.67 10.71
CA CYS A 216 -7.65 -12.04 10.20
C CYS A 216 -6.34 -12.81 10.56
N ARG A 217 -5.54 -12.29 11.49
CA ARG A 217 -4.23 -12.85 11.87
C ARG A 217 -3.90 -12.69 13.35
N GLU A 218 -4.86 -13.02 14.20
CA GLU A 218 -4.52 -13.75 15.42
C GLU A 218 -4.09 -15.19 15.03
N GLN A 219 -3.05 -15.28 14.20
CA GLN A 219 -2.20 -16.47 14.03
C GLN A 219 -0.96 -16.30 14.91
N GLN A 220 -1.08 -15.56 16.02
CA GLN A 220 -0.11 -15.64 17.09
C GLN A 220 -0.35 -17.00 17.76
N GLY A 221 0.50 -17.98 17.44
CA GLY A 221 0.63 -19.16 18.29
C GLY A 221 -0.10 -20.44 17.89
N ARG A 222 -0.12 -20.83 16.61
CA ARG A 222 0.07 -22.27 16.34
C ARG A 222 1.56 -22.59 16.52
N GLY A 223 2.00 -22.54 17.78
CA GLY A 223 3.22 -23.20 18.20
C GLY A 223 3.06 -24.67 17.81
N LYS A 224 3.98 -25.15 16.97
CA LYS A 224 4.23 -26.57 16.85
C LYS A 224 4.84 -26.98 18.20
N SER A 225 4.02 -27.53 19.08
CA SER A 225 4.48 -28.37 20.19
C SER A 225 4.69 -29.78 19.68
#